data_AF-A0A2C5YZE4-F1
#
_entry.id   AF-A0A2C5YZE4-F1
#
_cell.length_a   1.000
_cell.length_b   1.000
_cell.length_c   1.000
_cell.angle_alpha   90.00
_cell.angle_beta   90.00
_cell.angle_gamma   90.00
#
_symmetry.space_group_name_H-M   'P 1'
#
loop_
_entity.id
_entity.type
_entity.pdbx_description
1 polymer ?
#
loop_
_entity_poly.entity_id
_entity_poly.type
_entity_poly.pdbx_seq_one_letter_code
_entity_poly.pdbx_strand_id
1 'polypeptide(L)'
;MPLVVPGLTSAAANSTEEWQNKLVGKKLSETETNETAFCKKDLPKEHRIISPGTMVTKDHNENRLNVHLDEEGVVSHVLHGITPGPKQKLKSSVQRTLRQSLQTTYPLLTPYMDEVLPKKASLESMKLPDRNTLYVLDNEPLFFRQDSEPPALLPHLRLVHRFPAAFPTVRIDRGAIRFVLSGATLMAPGLTSAGGRLPVGGGEDGEDGDGRWGRELGKGEGVVVMAEGKTEACAVGVLVCGTEEVKAKGKGPVMEDAHFLGDGLWNLGMG
;
A
#
# COMPACT_ATOMS: atom_id res chain seq x y z
N MET A 1 -7.00 19.39 -16.36
CA MET A 1 -7.66 18.27 -17.08
C MET A 1 -7.09 16.99 -16.52
N PRO A 2 -7.89 16.03 -16.03
CA PRO A 2 -7.34 14.80 -15.48
C PRO A 2 -6.70 13.99 -16.62
N LEU A 3 -5.40 13.71 -16.47
CA LEU A 3 -4.59 13.01 -17.46
C LEU A 3 -4.86 11.51 -17.38
N VAL A 4 -5.57 10.99 -18.38
CA VAL A 4 -5.71 9.55 -18.61
C VAL A 4 -4.42 9.06 -19.26
N VAL A 5 -3.60 8.32 -18.50
CA VAL A 5 -2.44 7.57 -19.04
C VAL A 5 -2.97 6.33 -19.79
N PRO A 6 -2.80 6.21 -21.11
CA PRO A 6 -3.22 5.02 -21.84
C PRO A 6 -2.31 3.84 -21.46
N GLY A 7 -2.88 2.81 -20.84
CA GLY A 7 -2.17 1.57 -20.45
C GLY A 7 -2.06 1.31 -18.96
N LEU A 8 -2.57 2.20 -18.10
CA LEU A 8 -2.74 1.96 -16.66
C LEU A 8 -4.23 2.08 -16.27
N THR A 9 -5.09 1.33 -16.96
CA THR A 9 -6.50 1.21 -16.57
C THR A 9 -6.56 0.36 -15.31
N SER A 10 -6.79 0.99 -14.15
CA SER A 10 -7.68 0.52 -13.06
C SER A 10 -7.90 -0.99 -12.90
N ALA A 11 -6.87 -1.84 -12.98
CA ALA A 11 -7.07 -3.28 -13.11
C ALA A 11 -7.30 -4.00 -11.78
N ALA A 12 -6.93 -3.39 -10.64
CA ALA A 12 -6.91 -4.10 -9.36
C ALA A 12 -8.10 -3.75 -8.44
N ALA A 13 -8.55 -2.48 -8.39
CA ALA A 13 -9.86 -2.14 -7.82
C ALA A 13 -11.01 -2.78 -8.61
N ASN A 14 -10.82 -2.97 -9.92
CA ASN A 14 -11.76 -3.70 -10.76
C ASN A 14 -11.55 -5.21 -10.74
N SER A 15 -10.44 -5.78 -10.24
CA SER A 15 -10.22 -7.23 -10.37
C SER A 15 -11.26 -8.03 -9.58
N THR A 16 -11.47 -7.70 -8.29
CA THR A 16 -12.47 -8.42 -7.48
C THR A 16 -13.87 -8.21 -8.04
N GLU A 17 -14.27 -6.98 -8.36
CA GLU A 17 -15.59 -6.69 -8.92
C GLU A 17 -15.80 -7.29 -10.31
N GLU A 18 -14.79 -7.28 -11.19
CA GLU A 18 -14.83 -7.93 -12.50
C GLU A 18 -14.96 -9.44 -12.35
N TRP A 19 -14.18 -10.08 -11.48
CA TRP A 19 -14.29 -11.51 -11.22
C TRP A 19 -15.61 -11.84 -10.53
N GLN A 20 -16.10 -10.98 -9.66
CA GLN A 20 -17.39 -11.12 -9.01
C GLN A 20 -18.51 -11.09 -10.07
N ASN A 21 -18.50 -10.11 -10.97
CA ASN A 21 -19.44 -10.02 -12.09
C ASN A 21 -19.31 -11.18 -13.09
N LYS A 22 -18.10 -11.71 -13.29
CA LYS A 22 -17.84 -12.82 -14.22
C LYS A 22 -18.24 -14.19 -13.67
N LEU A 23 -18.11 -14.40 -12.36
CA LEU A 23 -18.17 -15.72 -11.74
C LEU A 23 -19.35 -15.92 -10.81
N VAL A 24 -19.82 -14.91 -10.08
CA VAL A 24 -20.92 -15.08 -9.10
C VAL A 24 -22.18 -15.57 -9.81
N GLY A 25 -22.84 -16.58 -9.22
CA GLY A 25 -24.02 -17.23 -9.80
C GLY A 25 -23.72 -18.32 -10.82
N LYS A 26 -22.44 -18.54 -11.20
CA LYS A 26 -22.05 -19.64 -12.10
C LYS A 26 -21.61 -20.88 -11.34
N LYS A 27 -21.79 -22.05 -11.94
CA LYS A 27 -21.35 -23.34 -11.41
C LYS A 27 -19.97 -23.73 -11.94
N LEU A 28 -19.18 -24.44 -11.13
CA LEU A 28 -17.89 -24.97 -11.59
C LEU A 28 -18.10 -26.07 -12.66
N SER A 29 -17.44 -25.94 -13.81
CA SER A 29 -17.44 -26.91 -14.91
C SER A 29 -16.02 -27.30 -15.30
N GLU A 30 -15.81 -28.56 -15.70
CA GLU A 30 -14.49 -29.06 -16.09
C GLU A 30 -14.14 -28.79 -17.57
N THR A 31 -15.16 -28.60 -18.41
CA THR A 31 -15.00 -28.64 -19.88
C THR A 31 -15.22 -27.30 -20.57
N GLU A 32 -16.22 -26.49 -20.18
CA GLU A 32 -16.59 -25.26 -20.91
C GLU A 32 -17.10 -24.15 -19.99
N THR A 33 -16.90 -22.90 -20.43
CA THR A 33 -17.43 -21.68 -19.81
C THR A 33 -18.61 -21.17 -20.63
N ASN A 34 -19.75 -20.99 -19.98
CA ASN A 34 -20.99 -20.50 -20.59
C ASN A 34 -21.69 -19.51 -19.64
N GLU A 35 -22.96 -19.20 -19.90
CA GLU A 35 -23.72 -18.24 -19.08
C GLU A 35 -23.96 -18.75 -17.64
N THR A 36 -24.04 -20.07 -17.43
CA THR A 36 -24.38 -20.69 -16.14
C THR A 36 -23.19 -21.40 -15.48
N ALA A 37 -22.05 -21.50 -16.15
CA ALA A 37 -20.87 -22.25 -15.67
C ALA A 37 -19.54 -21.60 -16.06
N PHE A 38 -18.50 -21.83 -15.26
CA PHE A 38 -17.14 -21.35 -15.50
C PHE A 38 -16.12 -22.48 -15.38
N CYS A 39 -15.05 -22.42 -16.19
CA CYS A 39 -13.96 -23.37 -16.18
C CYS A 39 -12.77 -22.88 -15.34
N LYS A 40 -12.11 -23.82 -14.65
CA LYS A 40 -10.87 -23.56 -13.90
C LYS A 40 -9.74 -22.99 -14.77
N LYS A 41 -9.76 -23.28 -16.08
CA LYS A 41 -8.75 -22.80 -17.05
C LYS A 41 -8.82 -21.30 -17.30
N ASP A 42 -9.99 -20.70 -17.08
CA ASP A 42 -10.21 -19.27 -17.29
C ASP A 42 -9.89 -18.42 -16.05
N LEU A 43 -9.52 -19.07 -14.94
CA LEU A 43 -9.09 -18.38 -13.72
C LEU A 43 -7.62 -17.93 -13.84
N PRO A 44 -7.20 -16.90 -13.07
CA PRO A 44 -5.81 -16.48 -12.99
C PRO A 44 -4.88 -17.64 -12.61
N LYS A 45 -3.60 -17.56 -12.99
CA LYS A 45 -2.60 -18.60 -12.66
C LYS A 45 -2.60 -18.97 -11.17
N GLU A 46 -2.76 -17.98 -10.31
CA GLU A 46 -2.88 -18.16 -8.87
C GLU A 46 -4.35 -18.06 -8.48
N HIS A 47 -4.99 -19.20 -8.25
CA HIS A 47 -6.38 -19.25 -7.80
C HIS A 47 -6.62 -20.39 -6.80
N ARG A 48 -7.66 -20.24 -5.99
CA ARG A 48 -8.13 -21.25 -5.04
C ARG A 48 -9.64 -21.35 -5.14
N ILE A 49 -10.16 -22.57 -5.33
CA ILE A 49 -11.59 -22.84 -5.25
C ILE A 49 -11.86 -23.40 -3.86
N ILE A 50 -12.81 -22.80 -3.14
CA ILE A 50 -13.11 -23.13 -1.75
C ILE A 50 -14.57 -23.59 -1.68
N SER A 51 -14.77 -24.89 -1.43
CA SER A 51 -16.10 -25.47 -1.19
C SER A 51 -16.49 -25.35 0.29
N PRO A 52 -17.80 -25.36 0.62
CA PRO A 52 -18.26 -25.33 2.00
C PRO A 52 -17.61 -26.43 2.85
N GLY A 53 -17.16 -26.08 4.05
CA GLY A 53 -16.49 -27.01 4.96
C GLY A 53 -15.02 -27.30 4.65
N THR A 54 -14.45 -26.76 3.57
CA THR A 54 -13.02 -26.89 3.29
C THR A 54 -12.21 -26.11 4.32
N MET A 55 -11.27 -26.76 5.00
CA MET A 55 -10.30 -26.04 5.84
C MET A 55 -9.31 -25.28 4.96
N VAL A 56 -9.33 -23.96 5.06
CA VAL A 56 -8.48 -23.06 4.27
C VAL A 56 -7.33 -22.58 5.15
N THR A 57 -6.11 -22.72 4.66
CA THR A 57 -4.93 -22.10 5.29
C THR A 57 -5.01 -20.58 5.15
N LYS A 58 -4.67 -19.85 6.21
CA LYS A 58 -4.65 -18.37 6.21
C LYS A 58 -3.36 -17.82 5.59
N ASP A 59 -2.93 -18.39 4.48
CA ASP A 59 -1.76 -17.92 3.75
C ASP A 59 -2.15 -16.75 2.83
N HIS A 60 -1.51 -15.60 3.03
CA HIS A 60 -1.78 -14.40 2.24
C HIS A 60 -1.02 -14.48 0.91
N ASN A 61 -1.74 -14.23 -0.19
CA ASN A 61 -1.17 -14.08 -1.51
C ASN A 61 -2.00 -13.03 -2.25
N GLU A 62 -1.39 -11.88 -2.52
CA GLU A 62 -2.02 -10.72 -3.13
C GLU A 62 -2.53 -10.98 -4.55
N ASN A 63 -1.88 -11.89 -5.29
CA ASN A 63 -2.25 -12.24 -6.66
C ASN A 63 -3.25 -13.39 -6.75
N ARG A 64 -3.64 -13.99 -5.61
CA ARG A 64 -4.50 -15.19 -5.60
C ARG A 64 -5.97 -14.82 -5.63
N LEU A 65 -6.66 -15.30 -6.67
CA LEU A 65 -8.11 -15.29 -6.73
C LEU A 65 -8.70 -16.43 -5.89
N ASN A 66 -9.41 -16.12 -4.81
CA ASN A 66 -10.17 -17.11 -4.05
C ASN A 66 -11.63 -17.09 -4.51
N VAL A 67 -12.11 -18.21 -5.05
CA VAL A 67 -13.49 -18.40 -5.52
C VAL A 67 -14.23 -19.27 -4.51
N HIS A 68 -15.26 -18.73 -3.87
CA HIS A 68 -16.03 -19.44 -2.85
C HIS A 68 -17.32 -20.02 -3.44
N LEU A 69 -17.50 -21.34 -3.30
CA LEU A 69 -18.70 -22.05 -3.73
C LEU A 69 -19.67 -22.23 -2.55
N ASP A 70 -20.97 -22.27 -2.84
CA ASP A 70 -22.02 -22.68 -1.91
C ASP A 70 -22.25 -24.21 -1.90
N GLU A 71 -23.23 -24.68 -1.12
CA GLU A 71 -23.56 -26.11 -0.99
C GLU A 71 -24.04 -26.75 -2.31
N GLU A 72 -24.50 -25.93 -3.26
CA GLU A 72 -24.97 -26.37 -4.58
C GLU A 72 -23.87 -26.31 -5.65
N GLY A 73 -22.68 -25.82 -5.28
CA GLY A 73 -21.51 -25.68 -6.15
C GLY A 73 -21.52 -24.41 -7.01
N VAL A 74 -22.35 -23.44 -6.66
CA VAL A 74 -22.45 -22.13 -7.32
C VAL A 74 -21.52 -21.14 -6.64
N VAL A 75 -20.89 -20.24 -7.41
CA VAL A 75 -20.02 -19.20 -6.85
C VAL A 75 -20.87 -18.20 -6.06
N SER A 76 -20.64 -18.16 -4.76
CA SER A 76 -21.29 -17.22 -3.84
C SER A 76 -20.60 -15.85 -3.87
N HIS A 77 -19.26 -15.84 -3.81
CA HIS A 77 -18.45 -14.64 -3.84
C HIS A 77 -17.01 -14.97 -4.25
N VAL A 78 -16.26 -13.93 -4.62
CA VAL A 78 -14.88 -14.03 -5.05
C VAL A 78 -14.05 -13.00 -4.28
N LEU A 79 -12.84 -13.37 -3.88
CA LEU A 79 -11.91 -12.51 -3.16
C LEU A 79 -10.57 -12.48 -3.89
N HIS A 80 -10.10 -11.31 -4.27
CA HIS A 80 -8.79 -11.08 -4.87
C HIS A 80 -8.06 -9.99 -4.07
N GLY A 81 -6.85 -10.26 -3.59
CA GLY A 81 -6.09 -9.33 -2.74
C GLY A 81 -6.58 -9.22 -1.29
N ILE A 82 -6.35 -8.06 -0.66
CA ILE A 82 -6.72 -7.78 0.73
C ILE A 82 -8.22 -7.49 0.83
N THR A 83 -8.93 -8.15 1.75
CA THR A 83 -10.34 -7.87 2.03
C THR A 83 -10.47 -6.86 3.18
N PRO A 84 -11.37 -5.86 3.08
CA PRO A 84 -11.63 -4.94 4.17
C PRO A 84 -12.13 -5.70 5.41
N GLY A 85 -11.40 -5.59 6.52
CA GLY A 85 -11.84 -6.09 7.82
C GLY A 85 -12.93 -5.20 8.43
N PRO A 86 -13.60 -5.66 9.51
CA PRO A 86 -14.53 -4.81 10.24
C PRO A 86 -13.80 -3.58 10.81
N LYS A 87 -14.40 -2.41 10.64
CA LYS A 87 -13.90 -1.15 11.22
C LYS A 87 -14.32 -1.05 12.69
N GLN A 88 -13.40 -0.59 13.53
CA GLN A 88 -13.63 -0.35 14.95
C GLN A 88 -13.31 1.12 15.27
N LYS A 89 -14.27 1.83 15.86
CA LYS A 89 -14.07 3.20 16.35
C LYS A 89 -13.00 3.23 17.44
N LEU A 90 -12.05 4.16 17.33
CA LEU A 90 -11.05 4.39 18.35
C LEU A 90 -11.61 5.22 19.51
N LYS A 91 -11.05 4.96 20.69
CA LYS A 91 -11.25 5.84 21.85
C LYS A 91 -10.56 7.17 21.61
N SER A 92 -11.17 8.27 22.06
CA SER A 92 -10.64 9.63 21.89
C SER A 92 -9.24 9.83 22.50
N SER A 93 -8.92 9.10 23.58
CA SER A 93 -7.58 9.12 24.17
C SER A 93 -6.51 8.55 23.22
N VAL A 94 -6.81 7.42 22.57
CA VAL A 94 -5.89 6.77 21.61
C VAL A 94 -5.71 7.65 20.37
N GLN A 95 -6.79 8.24 19.86
CA GLN A 95 -6.73 9.18 18.74
C GLN A 95 -5.87 10.41 19.07
N ARG A 96 -5.99 10.97 20.29
CA ARG A 96 -5.16 12.09 20.73
C ARG A 96 -3.68 11.73 20.76
N THR A 97 -3.33 10.55 21.30
CA THR A 97 -1.95 10.04 21.31
C THR A 97 -1.43 9.82 19.90
N LEU A 98 -2.24 9.25 19.01
CA LEU A 98 -1.88 9.03 17.60
C LEU A 98 -1.64 10.36 16.88
N ARG A 99 -2.53 11.35 17.05
CA ARG A 99 -2.37 12.70 16.49
C ARG A 99 -1.10 13.38 16.99
N GLN A 100 -0.73 13.20 18.26
CA GLN A 100 0.53 13.73 18.80
C GLN A 100 1.74 13.02 18.19
N SER A 101 1.70 11.68 18.10
CA SER A 101 2.77 10.91 17.47
C SER A 101 3.01 11.36 16.03
N LEU A 102 1.94 11.59 15.25
CA LEU A 102 2.04 12.06 13.87
C LEU A 102 2.69 13.44 13.74
N GLN A 103 2.42 14.37 14.66
CA GLN A 103 3.06 15.69 14.65
C GLN A 103 4.54 15.62 14.98
N THR A 104 4.92 14.69 15.87
CA THR A 104 6.32 14.46 16.20
C THR A 104 7.05 13.78 15.04
N THR A 105 6.45 12.77 14.42
CA THR A 105 7.08 12.00 13.33
C THR A 105 7.08 12.77 12.00
N TYR A 106 6.04 13.55 11.72
CA TYR A 106 5.88 14.33 10.48
C TYR A 106 5.57 15.80 10.79
N PRO A 107 6.58 16.59 11.23
CA PRO A 107 6.37 17.98 11.66
C PRO A 107 5.72 18.85 10.58
N LEU A 108 6.09 18.65 9.31
CA LEU A 108 5.55 19.39 8.16
C LEU A 108 4.07 19.09 7.86
N LEU A 109 3.50 18.02 8.44
CA LEU A 109 2.06 17.74 8.37
C LEU A 109 1.26 18.53 9.42
N THR A 110 1.91 19.06 10.46
CA THR A 110 1.26 19.77 11.57
C THR A 110 0.32 20.89 11.12
N PRO A 111 0.66 21.75 10.14
CA PRO A 111 -0.24 22.81 9.66
C PRO A 111 -1.55 22.30 9.09
N TYR A 112 -1.55 21.08 8.52
CA TYR A 112 -2.70 20.45 7.88
C TYR A 112 -3.43 19.48 8.82
N MET A 113 -2.97 19.32 10.06
CA MET A 113 -3.45 18.25 10.95
C MET A 113 -4.92 18.39 11.34
N ASP A 114 -5.47 19.61 11.39
CA ASP A 114 -6.89 19.81 11.66
C ASP A 114 -7.78 19.48 10.44
N GLU A 115 -7.22 19.46 9.23
CA GLU A 115 -7.86 18.97 8.00
C GLU A 115 -7.73 17.44 7.89
N VAL A 116 -6.55 16.89 8.18
CA VAL A 116 -6.26 15.46 8.07
C VAL A 116 -6.90 14.63 9.18
N LEU A 117 -6.77 15.09 10.43
CA LEU A 117 -7.29 14.40 11.62
C LEU A 117 -7.86 15.42 12.63
N PRO A 118 -9.09 15.90 12.40
CA PRO A 118 -9.74 16.83 13.31
C PRO A 118 -9.83 16.28 14.73
N LYS A 119 -9.68 17.14 15.74
CA LYS A 119 -9.64 16.74 17.17
C LYS A 119 -10.89 16.01 17.65
N LYS A 120 -12.04 16.27 17.05
CA LYS A 120 -13.34 15.67 17.40
C LYS A 120 -13.80 14.61 16.38
N ALA A 121 -12.96 14.28 15.40
CA ALA A 121 -13.29 13.29 14.38
C ALA A 121 -13.48 11.90 15.01
N SER A 122 -14.30 11.04 14.40
CA SER A 122 -14.49 9.65 14.83
C SER A 122 -13.54 8.74 14.05
N LEU A 123 -12.27 8.69 14.45
CA LEU A 123 -11.28 7.84 13.78
C LEU A 123 -11.60 6.36 13.99
N GLU A 124 -11.47 5.57 12.92
CA GLU A 124 -11.69 4.12 12.93
C GLU A 124 -10.38 3.38 12.63
N SER A 125 -10.26 2.14 13.12
CA SER A 125 -9.17 1.23 12.79
C SER A 125 -9.71 -0.03 12.15
N MET A 126 -8.97 -0.55 11.19
CA MET A 126 -9.22 -1.83 10.54
C MET A 126 -7.97 -2.69 10.66
N LYS A 127 -8.14 -3.94 11.07
CA LYS A 127 -7.03 -4.92 11.04
C LYS A 127 -6.78 -5.35 9.60
N LEU A 128 -5.54 -5.25 9.19
CA LEU A 128 -5.04 -5.77 7.93
C LEU A 128 -4.35 -7.13 8.17
N PRO A 129 -4.00 -7.87 7.10
CA PRO A 129 -3.05 -8.98 7.19
C PRO A 129 -1.73 -8.58 7.87
N ASP A 130 -0.94 -9.58 8.28
CA ASP A 130 0.40 -9.40 8.85
C ASP A 130 0.49 -8.45 10.05
N ARG A 131 -0.58 -8.46 10.87
CA ARG A 131 -0.71 -7.67 12.11
C ARG A 131 -0.69 -6.16 11.89
N ASN A 132 -0.81 -5.71 10.65
CA ASN A 132 -0.91 -4.30 10.33
C ASN A 132 -2.28 -3.73 10.73
N THR A 133 -2.33 -2.44 11.02
CA THR A 133 -3.57 -1.74 11.37
C THR A 133 -3.73 -0.48 10.53
N LEU A 134 -4.79 -0.40 9.75
CA LEU A 134 -5.16 0.79 8.97
C LEU A 134 -6.01 1.73 9.82
N TYR A 135 -5.73 3.03 9.76
CA TYR A 135 -6.52 4.09 10.37
C TYR A 135 -7.30 4.83 9.29
N VAL A 136 -8.61 4.94 9.50
CA VAL A 136 -9.60 5.39 8.52
C VAL A 136 -10.43 6.50 9.13
N LEU A 137 -10.63 7.57 8.36
CA LEU A 137 -11.57 8.63 8.70
C LEU A 137 -12.52 8.85 7.53
N ASP A 138 -13.83 8.76 7.76
CA ASP A 138 -14.86 9.00 6.74
C ASP A 138 -14.61 8.23 5.42
N ASN A 139 -14.28 6.94 5.54
CA ASN A 139 -13.87 6.04 4.44
C ASN A 139 -12.59 6.44 3.70
N GLU A 140 -11.84 7.44 4.17
CA GLU A 140 -10.51 7.77 3.67
C GLU A 140 -9.41 7.10 4.52
N PRO A 141 -8.50 6.32 3.91
CA PRO A 141 -7.34 5.76 4.61
C PRO A 141 -6.30 6.87 4.84
N LEU A 142 -5.87 7.04 6.09
CA LEU A 142 -4.92 8.09 6.47
C LEU A 142 -3.52 7.53 6.71
N PHE A 143 -3.41 6.59 7.64
CA PHE A 143 -2.15 5.99 8.08
C PHE A 143 -2.33 4.51 8.33
N PHE A 144 -1.25 3.75 8.27
CA PHE A 144 -1.23 2.36 8.70
C PHE A 144 -0.03 2.11 9.61
N ARG A 145 -0.23 1.26 10.61
CA ARG A 145 0.85 0.74 11.43
C ARG A 145 1.38 -0.52 10.78
N GLN A 146 2.67 -0.51 10.46
CA GLN A 146 3.40 -1.66 9.99
C GLN A 146 4.05 -2.38 11.18
N ASP A 147 3.96 -3.71 11.22
CA ASP A 147 4.65 -4.55 12.21
C ASP A 147 6.15 -4.69 11.85
N SER A 148 6.86 -3.56 11.86
CA SER A 148 8.31 -3.46 11.66
C SER A 148 9.06 -3.40 12.99
N GLU A 149 10.40 -3.51 12.95
CA GLU A 149 11.25 -3.31 14.12
C GLU A 149 12.14 -2.05 13.95
N PRO A 150 11.83 -0.93 14.64
CA PRO A 150 10.67 -0.69 15.51
C PRO A 150 9.35 -0.49 14.72
N PRO A 151 8.17 -0.60 15.37
CA PRO A 151 6.90 -0.43 14.69
C PRO A 151 6.74 0.98 14.12
N ALA A 152 6.47 1.08 12.83
CA ALA A 152 6.34 2.35 12.14
C ALA A 152 4.87 2.70 11.88
N LEU A 153 4.53 3.98 12.04
CA LEU A 153 3.26 4.54 11.61
C LEU A 153 3.48 5.28 10.30
N LEU A 154 3.07 4.68 9.18
CA LEU A 154 3.31 5.18 7.83
C LEU A 154 2.07 5.87 7.25
N PRO A 155 2.22 6.94 6.45
CA PRO A 155 1.11 7.54 5.74
C PRO A 155 0.62 6.62 4.61
N HIS A 156 -0.68 6.63 4.34
CA HIS A 156 -1.23 6.01 3.15
C HIS A 156 -0.86 6.84 1.90
N LEU A 157 -0.63 6.22 0.74
CA LEU A 157 -0.19 6.94 -0.47
C LEU A 157 -1.18 8.03 -0.92
N ARG A 158 -2.48 7.83 -0.73
CA ARG A 158 -3.50 8.87 -1.00
C ARG A 158 -3.29 10.13 -0.15
N LEU A 159 -2.89 9.97 1.11
CA LEU A 159 -2.58 11.10 1.98
C LEU A 159 -1.27 11.78 1.53
N VAL A 160 -0.26 10.99 1.19
CA VAL A 160 1.00 11.49 0.63
C VAL A 160 0.75 12.33 -0.63
N HIS A 161 -0.10 11.86 -1.54
CA HIS A 161 -0.42 12.59 -2.77
C HIS A 161 -1.16 13.91 -2.52
N ARG A 162 -1.93 14.00 -1.43
CA ARG A 162 -2.61 15.25 -1.03
C ARG A 162 -1.65 16.25 -0.37
N PHE A 163 -0.65 15.76 0.36
CA PHE A 163 0.35 16.58 1.07
C PHE A 163 1.79 16.12 0.77
N PRO A 164 2.27 16.23 -0.48
CA PRO A 164 3.53 15.60 -0.92
C PRO A 164 4.77 16.14 -0.22
N ALA A 165 4.74 17.42 0.20
CA ALA A 165 5.86 18.06 0.89
C ALA A 165 5.93 17.73 2.40
N ALA A 166 4.97 16.98 2.94
CA ALA A 166 4.86 16.75 4.39
C ALA A 166 5.65 15.54 4.90
N PHE A 167 6.28 14.76 4.01
CA PHE A 167 6.86 13.46 4.34
C PHE A 167 8.29 13.31 3.81
N PRO A 168 9.16 12.58 4.53
CA PRO A 168 10.51 12.27 4.04
C PRO A 168 10.50 11.54 2.71
N THR A 169 11.34 11.97 1.77
CA THR A 169 11.38 11.40 0.41
C THR A 169 12.75 10.88 0.00
N VAL A 170 12.75 9.82 -0.83
CA VAL A 170 13.88 9.36 -1.63
C VAL A 170 13.42 9.20 -3.08
N ARG A 171 14.32 9.29 -4.06
CA ARG A 171 13.98 9.07 -5.47
C ARG A 171 14.68 7.84 -6.02
N ILE A 172 13.92 6.95 -6.66
CA ILE A 172 14.46 5.83 -7.42
C ILE A 172 14.64 6.19 -8.90
N ASP A 173 15.60 5.53 -9.55
CA ASP A 173 15.73 5.61 -11.00
C ASP A 173 14.61 4.88 -11.75
N ARG A 174 14.54 5.14 -13.07
CA ARG A 174 13.55 4.54 -13.97
C ARG A 174 13.55 3.01 -13.99
N GLY A 175 14.71 2.37 -13.83
CA GLY A 175 14.85 0.92 -13.87
C GLY A 175 14.22 0.22 -12.66
N ALA A 176 14.26 0.87 -11.50
CA ALA A 176 13.67 0.37 -10.26
C ALA A 176 12.13 0.48 -10.20
N ILE A 177 11.53 1.42 -10.94
CA ILE A 177 10.08 1.73 -10.85
C ILE A 177 9.20 0.49 -10.96
N ARG A 178 9.41 -0.32 -12.01
CA ARG A 178 8.57 -1.51 -12.26
C ARG A 178 8.64 -2.53 -11.13
N PHE A 179 9.80 -2.63 -10.47
CA PHE A 179 10.04 -3.61 -9.42
C PHE A 179 9.40 -3.18 -8.11
N VAL A 180 9.54 -1.89 -7.77
CA VAL A 180 8.87 -1.30 -6.60
C VAL A 180 7.35 -1.40 -6.74
N LEU A 181 6.80 -1.11 -7.92
CA LEU A 181 5.37 -1.28 -8.20
C LEU A 181 4.93 -2.75 -8.32
N SER A 182 5.84 -3.71 -8.16
CA SER A 182 5.53 -5.14 -8.09
C SER A 182 5.79 -5.71 -6.68
N GLY A 183 6.01 -4.87 -5.68
CA GLY A 183 6.28 -5.30 -4.31
C GLY A 183 7.68 -5.88 -4.07
N ALA A 184 8.63 -5.65 -4.98
CA ALA A 184 10.00 -6.12 -4.78
C ALA A 184 10.76 -5.25 -3.78
N THR A 185 11.69 -5.87 -3.04
CA THR A 185 12.65 -5.17 -2.18
C THR A 185 13.39 -4.07 -2.93
N LEU A 186 13.39 -2.87 -2.37
CA LEU A 186 14.17 -1.75 -2.90
C LEU A 186 15.64 -1.92 -2.54
N MET A 187 16.49 -1.98 -3.55
CA MET A 187 17.93 -2.16 -3.40
C MET A 187 18.66 -0.84 -3.58
N ALA A 188 19.78 -0.67 -2.87
CA ALA A 188 20.60 0.54 -2.88
C ALA A 188 20.98 1.06 -4.29
N PRO A 189 21.30 0.22 -5.30
CA PRO A 189 21.62 0.69 -6.64
C PRO A 189 20.51 1.53 -7.30
N GLY A 190 19.25 1.28 -6.96
CA GLY A 190 18.11 2.06 -7.47
C GLY A 190 18.08 3.51 -6.96
N LEU A 191 18.80 3.80 -5.87
CA LEU A 191 18.85 5.10 -5.18
C LEU A 191 20.19 5.82 -5.38
N THR A 192 21.28 5.07 -5.66
CA THR A 192 22.64 5.61 -5.86
C THR A 192 23.03 5.77 -7.32
N SER A 193 22.19 5.34 -8.26
CA SER A 193 22.39 5.55 -9.69
C SER A 193 22.21 7.03 -10.09
N ALA A 194 22.49 7.37 -11.36
CA ALA A 194 22.33 8.73 -11.87
C ALA A 194 20.88 9.26 -11.75
N GLY A 195 19.90 8.35 -11.86
CA GLY A 195 18.47 8.60 -11.68
C GLY A 195 18.02 8.53 -10.22
N GLY A 196 18.78 7.89 -9.35
CA GLY A 196 18.52 7.88 -7.92
C GLY A 196 18.79 9.24 -7.25
N ARG A 197 18.06 9.56 -6.19
CA ARG A 197 18.35 10.68 -5.28
C ARG A 197 18.14 10.25 -3.84
N LEU A 198 19.20 10.38 -3.07
CA LEU A 198 19.16 10.28 -1.61
C LEU A 198 19.22 11.70 -1.01
N PRO A 199 18.70 11.89 0.21
CA PRO A 199 18.90 13.11 1.00
C PRO A 199 20.37 13.47 1.03
N VAL A 200 20.77 14.75 1.11
CA VAL A 200 22.19 15.15 1.11
C VAL A 200 22.77 15.33 2.50
N GLY A 201 21.90 15.44 3.52
CA GLY A 201 22.28 15.70 4.90
C GLY A 201 22.61 17.18 5.15
N GLY A 202 22.59 17.58 6.41
CA GLY A 202 22.96 18.94 6.84
C GLY A 202 21.84 19.99 6.81
N GLY A 203 20.62 19.63 6.38
CA GLY A 203 19.42 20.46 6.48
C GLY A 203 18.43 20.01 7.56
N GLU A 204 17.26 20.66 7.59
CA GLU A 204 16.11 20.27 8.41
C GLU A 204 15.12 19.41 7.61
N ASP A 205 14.00 19.01 8.22
CA ASP A 205 12.90 18.35 7.50
C ASP A 205 12.33 19.28 6.44
N GLY A 206 12.22 18.78 5.21
CA GLY A 206 11.73 19.52 4.04
C GLY A 206 12.54 19.23 2.79
N GLU A 207 12.00 19.68 1.66
CA GLU A 207 12.67 19.59 0.37
C GLU A 207 13.69 20.74 0.22
N ASP A 208 14.90 20.42 -0.21
CA ASP A 208 15.93 21.39 -0.57
C ASP A 208 15.67 22.00 -1.96
N GLY A 209 16.49 22.97 -2.36
CA GLY A 209 16.36 23.63 -3.67
C GLY A 209 16.56 22.69 -4.88
N ASP A 210 17.08 21.48 -4.66
CA ASP A 210 17.36 20.47 -5.70
C ASP A 210 16.35 19.31 -5.68
N GLY A 211 15.30 19.41 -4.87
CA GLY A 211 14.25 18.41 -4.78
C GLY A 211 14.59 17.19 -3.93
N ARG A 212 15.56 17.30 -3.03
CA ARG A 212 15.97 16.22 -2.11
C ARG A 212 15.45 16.51 -0.72
N TRP A 213 15.24 15.46 0.07
CA TRP A 213 14.99 15.66 1.50
C TRP A 213 16.22 16.25 2.20
N GLY A 214 16.01 17.23 3.07
CA GLY A 214 17.06 18.08 3.64
C GLY A 214 17.98 17.39 4.66
N ARG A 215 17.45 16.44 5.44
CA ARG A 215 18.23 15.70 6.44
C ARG A 215 18.44 14.23 6.06
N GLU A 216 19.47 13.62 6.63
CA GLU A 216 19.65 12.16 6.54
C GLU A 216 18.53 11.43 7.28
N LEU A 217 18.19 10.25 6.79
CA LEU A 217 17.17 9.37 7.36
C LEU A 217 17.84 8.13 7.94
N GLY A 218 17.49 7.82 9.18
CA GLY A 218 17.99 6.67 9.90
C GLY A 218 17.26 5.37 9.55
N LYS A 219 17.88 4.25 9.95
CA LYS A 219 17.21 2.95 9.98
C LYS A 219 15.95 3.02 10.85
N GLY A 220 14.86 2.43 10.40
CA GLY A 220 13.57 2.40 11.10
C GLY A 220 12.69 3.62 10.80
N GLU A 221 13.18 4.61 10.05
CA GLU A 221 12.36 5.74 9.62
C GLU A 221 11.48 5.39 8.42
N GLY A 222 10.25 5.92 8.44
CA GLY A 222 9.32 5.81 7.33
C GLY A 222 9.68 6.80 6.22
N VAL A 223 9.73 6.32 4.98
CA VAL A 223 10.12 7.11 3.82
C VAL A 223 9.17 6.89 2.65
N VAL A 224 8.89 7.98 1.93
CA VAL A 224 8.15 8.01 0.68
C VAL A 224 9.12 7.85 -0.50
N VAL A 225 8.76 7.00 -1.44
CA VAL A 225 9.55 6.71 -2.64
C VAL A 225 8.95 7.47 -3.82
N MET A 226 9.74 8.40 -4.36
CA MET A 226 9.48 9.13 -5.58
C MET A 226 10.14 8.43 -6.77
N ALA A 227 9.61 8.60 -7.98
CA ALA A 227 10.16 7.98 -9.17
C ALA A 227 10.72 9.02 -10.15
N GLU A 228 11.87 8.71 -10.76
CA GLU A 228 12.46 9.57 -11.78
C GLU A 228 11.50 9.86 -12.94
N GLY A 229 11.22 11.15 -13.16
CA GLY A 229 10.31 11.62 -14.20
C GLY A 229 8.83 11.47 -13.87
N LYS A 230 8.48 11.24 -12.59
CA LYS A 230 7.12 11.21 -12.08
C LYS A 230 6.95 12.26 -10.98
N THR A 231 5.72 12.77 -10.87
CA THR A 231 5.34 13.78 -9.87
C THR A 231 4.76 13.14 -8.62
N GLU A 232 4.06 12.02 -8.77
CA GLU A 232 3.44 11.30 -7.66
C GLU A 232 4.39 10.27 -7.04
N ALA A 233 4.27 10.09 -5.71
CA ALA A 233 4.95 9.03 -4.99
C ALA A 233 4.46 7.65 -5.46
N CYS A 234 5.38 6.69 -5.60
CA CYS A 234 5.07 5.33 -6.03
C CYS A 234 4.98 4.32 -4.88
N ALA A 235 5.66 4.57 -3.77
CA ALA A 235 5.64 3.69 -2.61
C ALA A 235 5.94 4.42 -1.30
N VAL A 236 5.68 3.76 -0.18
CA VAL A 236 6.03 4.17 1.18
C VAL A 236 6.40 2.94 2.00
N GLY A 237 7.46 3.02 2.80
CA GLY A 237 7.90 1.92 3.64
C GLY A 237 8.95 2.35 4.66
N VAL A 238 9.53 1.38 5.35
CA VAL A 238 10.53 1.61 6.39
C VAL A 238 11.93 1.34 5.87
N LEU A 239 12.87 2.22 6.21
CA LEU A 239 14.28 2.03 5.91
C LEU A 239 14.88 0.91 6.76
N VAL A 240 15.46 -0.12 6.12
CA VAL A 240 16.21 -1.18 6.82
C VAL A 240 17.67 -0.82 7.06
N CYS A 241 18.18 0.21 6.35
CA CYS A 241 19.47 0.85 6.58
C CYS A 241 19.36 2.37 6.36
N GLY A 242 20.24 3.15 7.01
CA GLY A 242 20.19 4.62 6.94
C GLY A 242 20.74 5.17 5.61
N THR A 243 20.30 6.35 5.20
CA THR A 243 20.64 6.94 3.89
C THR A 243 22.13 7.21 3.72
N GLU A 244 22.85 7.57 4.78
CA GLU A 244 24.32 7.68 4.77
C GLU A 244 25.00 6.34 4.43
N GLU A 245 24.51 5.25 5.04
CA GLU A 245 25.03 3.91 4.80
C GLU A 245 24.75 3.46 3.36
N VAL A 246 23.56 3.77 2.84
CA VAL A 246 23.18 3.48 1.45
C VAL A 246 24.14 4.16 0.48
N LYS A 247 24.47 5.44 0.69
CA LYS A 247 25.45 6.16 -0.13
C LYS A 247 26.85 5.56 -0.04
N ALA A 248 27.29 5.22 1.18
CA ALA A 248 28.63 4.72 1.43
C ALA A 248 28.86 3.33 0.84
N LYS A 249 27.88 2.42 0.97
CA LYS A 249 28.00 1.03 0.51
C LYS A 249 27.55 0.83 -0.93
N GLY A 250 26.52 1.56 -1.37
CA GLY A 250 25.92 1.43 -2.70
C GLY A 250 25.31 0.06 -3.02
N LYS A 251 25.14 -0.82 -2.01
CA LYS A 251 24.64 -2.18 -2.16
C LYS A 251 23.82 -2.61 -0.95
N GLY A 252 22.97 -3.62 -1.15
CA GLY A 252 22.12 -4.19 -0.11
C GLY A 252 20.68 -3.68 -0.14
N PRO A 253 19.80 -4.29 0.68
CA PRO A 253 18.41 -3.89 0.79
C PRO A 253 18.27 -2.56 1.53
N VAL A 254 17.34 -1.72 1.08
CA VAL A 254 17.02 -0.41 1.67
C VAL A 254 15.59 -0.40 2.21
N MET A 255 14.68 -1.14 1.58
CA MET A 255 13.31 -1.32 2.04
C MET A 255 12.83 -2.70 1.59
N GLU A 256 12.41 -3.53 2.54
CA GLU A 256 11.97 -4.91 2.28
C GLU A 256 10.50 -4.96 1.90
N ASP A 257 9.66 -4.31 2.71
CA ASP A 257 8.21 -4.24 2.51
C ASP A 257 7.77 -2.78 2.32
N ALA A 258 6.91 -2.55 1.34
CA ALA A 258 6.38 -1.24 1.02
C ALA A 258 4.90 -1.30 0.68
N HIS A 259 4.15 -0.27 1.05
CA HIS A 259 2.87 0.04 0.43
C HIS A 259 3.14 0.80 -0.88
N PHE A 260 2.65 0.32 -2.01
CA PHE A 260 2.92 0.88 -3.34
C PHE A 260 1.65 1.08 -4.18
N LEU A 261 1.75 1.89 -5.23
CA LEU A 261 0.62 2.13 -6.12
C LEU A 261 0.19 0.84 -6.82
N GLY A 262 -1.08 0.47 -6.65
CA GLY A 262 -1.65 -0.74 -7.24
C GLY A 262 -1.56 -1.98 -6.35
N ASP A 263 -1.01 -1.89 -5.14
CA ASP A 263 -1.03 -2.99 -4.17
C ASP A 263 -2.42 -3.24 -3.57
N GLY A 264 -2.52 -4.25 -2.69
CA GLY A 264 -3.79 -4.58 -2.04
C GLY A 264 -4.35 -3.45 -1.17
N LEU A 265 -3.48 -2.65 -0.54
CA LEU A 265 -3.89 -1.55 0.33
C LEU A 265 -4.40 -0.34 -0.49
N TRP A 266 -3.76 -0.03 -1.61
CA TRP A 266 -4.13 1.03 -2.54
C TRP A 266 -5.53 0.80 -3.14
N ASN A 267 -5.80 -0.46 -3.50
CA ASN A 267 -7.06 -0.89 -4.10
C ASN A 267 -8.11 -1.30 -3.06
N LEU A 268 -7.81 -1.19 -1.77
CA LEU A 268 -8.74 -1.56 -0.72
C LEU A 268 -10.00 -0.69 -0.82
N GLY A 269 -11.13 -1.33 -1.10
CA GLY A 269 -12.44 -0.68 -1.09
C GLY A 269 -12.78 -0.27 0.34
N MET A 270 -13.03 1.02 0.57
CA MET A 270 -13.24 1.55 1.91
C MET A 270 -14.71 1.58 2.33
N GLY A 271 -15.60 0.99 1.51
CA GLY A 271 -17.06 1.02 1.69
C GLY A 271 -17.71 2.29 1.17
#